data_AF-A0A964EYI9-F1
#
_entry.id   AF-A0A964EYI9-F1
#
_cell.length_a   1.000
_cell.length_b   1.000
_cell.length_c   1.000
_cell.angle_alpha   90.00
_cell.angle_beta   90.00
_cell.angle_gamma   90.00
#
_symmetry.space_group_name_H-M   'P 1'
#
loop_
_entity.id
_entity.type
_entity.pdbx_description
1 polymer ?
#
loop_
_entity_poly.entity_id
_entity_poly.type
_entity_poly.pdbx_seq_one_letter_code
_entity_poly.pdbx_strand_id
1 'polypeptide(L)'
;MPSFAQRAPVQSGVDHHAALHTSEEAPDVESAERDASAERTGGPLDELREQVEAGDAPRLLATIARLQRDQPALVNSLLADAALMHDALGVLGADAALALIHLGFGDSRPLKDGVTWLAGGGEGRFTVEGWMRMVAGRSAAQQAEVVADPQAWAAVRALPGDPMDLLPGLSMDPMRLKAAIEAQPDLLVWVGERGGVERQTQLLERITDAESAAATRAEYKRLGIWNRYLSELPDGPASDEETQRQLYHFLLASEDGSPAEWSALFAARFGVSLAQQGGTWDLPSVTRLWQLGDLTPPEHLAATIKVIREGNFGEATGWAGGGEIGMEWGTDMLGATEIGAYTDDGDPMRGLNIFDACVRHEIGHNVGASNGWDQPGGFVYSEFGWQQHDDFRSLLEEVFLPAHPLPLERVSASQRERALGLILDALGQVTNHSQAAYRVAVERVSRGLWAAIQDEPLMRYLVQRATPGAWDLQDDLDGRSYHVAYNWFGFCSCPTNLYAKKVSTYAMRSPMEWFAEAYATFYAEADQPGMPLGRLMQGRDPTLYARMMGTVHPVADLGQETGQGTVGMPAAQGPAPEAPAPTP
;
A
#
# COMPACT_ATOMS: atom_id res chain seq x y z
N MET A 1 34.09 13.76 24.74
CA MET A 1 35.30 13.10 25.31
C MET A 1 34.90 11.70 25.74
N PRO A 2 35.71 10.63 25.57
CA PRO A 2 37.13 10.51 25.13
C PRO A 2 37.28 10.09 23.65
N SER A 3 38.26 10.58 22.86
CA SER A 3 39.68 10.12 22.67
C SER A 3 39.83 8.94 21.70
N PHE A 4 40.04 9.16 20.39
CA PHE A 4 41.32 9.26 19.65
C PHE A 4 42.14 7.96 19.52
N ALA A 5 42.26 7.46 18.28
CA ALA A 5 43.48 6.83 17.75
C ALA A 5 43.49 6.87 16.20
N GLN A 6 44.43 7.64 15.65
CA GLN A 6 44.78 7.71 14.23
C GLN A 6 45.68 6.53 13.82
N ARG A 7 45.58 6.08 12.57
CA ARG A 7 46.68 5.42 11.85
C ARG A 7 46.78 5.98 10.43
N ALA A 8 47.98 6.42 10.09
CA ALA A 8 48.46 6.73 8.74
C ALA A 8 49.67 5.82 8.45
N PRO A 9 50.40 5.96 7.32
CA PRO A 9 50.29 5.07 6.17
C PRO A 9 51.55 4.22 5.95
N VAL A 10 51.44 3.18 5.12
CA VAL A 10 52.58 2.33 4.72
C VAL A 10 53.18 2.85 3.41
N GLN A 11 54.44 3.30 3.48
CA GLN A 11 55.37 3.36 2.37
C GLN A 11 56.31 2.15 2.43
N SER A 12 56.58 1.52 1.30
CA SER A 12 57.82 0.79 1.05
C SER A 12 58.10 0.77 -0.45
N GLY A 13 59.21 1.39 -0.85
CA GLY A 13 59.76 1.26 -2.21
C GLY A 13 60.65 0.03 -2.37
N VAL A 14 61.11 -0.20 -3.61
CA VAL A 14 62.53 -0.21 -4.04
C VAL A 14 62.65 -0.84 -5.45
N ASP A 15 63.26 -0.04 -6.32
CA ASP A 15 64.05 -0.22 -7.57
C ASP A 15 64.37 -1.61 -8.18
N HIS A 16 64.37 -1.66 -9.53
CA HIS A 16 65.60 -1.75 -10.35
C HIS A 16 65.37 -1.61 -11.89
N HIS A 17 66.20 -0.76 -12.53
CA HIS A 17 66.88 -0.82 -13.86
C HIS A 17 66.38 -1.80 -14.97
N ALA A 18 66.46 -1.56 -16.29
CA ALA A 18 67.04 -0.52 -17.15
C ALA A 18 66.57 -0.71 -18.63
N ALA A 19 66.62 0.39 -19.39
CA ALA A 19 66.92 0.55 -20.83
C ALA A 19 66.21 -0.29 -21.92
N LEU A 20 65.58 0.41 -22.88
CA LEU A 20 65.99 0.41 -24.30
C LEU A 20 65.34 1.59 -25.07
N HIS A 21 66.20 2.38 -25.70
CA HIS A 21 65.90 3.46 -26.63
C HIS A 21 65.42 2.94 -27.98
N THR A 22 64.36 3.54 -28.53
CA THR A 22 64.25 3.92 -29.95
C THR A 22 63.21 5.05 -30.06
N SER A 23 63.68 6.28 -30.28
CA SER A 23 62.84 7.44 -30.64
C SER A 23 62.78 7.56 -32.16
N GLU A 24 61.59 7.46 -32.74
CA GLU A 24 61.31 7.98 -34.08
C GLU A 24 61.07 9.49 -33.99
N GLU A 25 61.74 10.22 -34.88
CA GLU A 25 61.71 11.68 -35.00
C GLU A 25 60.31 12.19 -35.37
N ALA A 26 59.76 13.06 -34.53
CA ALA A 26 58.67 13.97 -34.91
C ALA A 26 59.30 15.29 -35.39
N PRO A 27 58.75 15.93 -36.45
CA PRO A 27 59.35 17.11 -37.05
C PRO A 27 59.24 18.34 -36.14
N ASP A 28 60.35 19.07 -36.05
CA ASP A 28 60.52 20.37 -35.43
C ASP A 28 59.53 21.40 -35.99
N VAL A 29 58.52 21.78 -35.19
CA VAL A 29 57.61 22.91 -35.46
C VAL A 29 57.94 24.11 -34.55
N GLU A 30 58.80 23.94 -33.53
CA GLU A 30 59.08 24.98 -32.53
C GLU A 30 60.02 26.11 -33.02
N SER A 31 60.70 25.98 -34.17
CA SER A 31 61.68 26.98 -34.61
C SER A 31 61.11 28.09 -35.50
N ALA A 32 59.87 27.98 -35.99
CA ALA A 32 59.26 28.97 -36.88
C ALA A 32 58.41 30.03 -36.15
N GLU A 33 57.97 29.79 -34.92
CA GLU A 33 57.08 30.72 -34.19
C GLU A 33 57.83 31.75 -33.33
N ARG A 34 59.12 31.55 -33.05
CA ARG A 34 59.89 32.48 -32.20
C ARG A 34 60.28 33.79 -32.87
N ASP A 35 60.35 33.84 -34.20
CA ASP A 35 60.77 35.04 -34.93
C ASP A 35 59.62 35.98 -35.35
N ALA A 36 58.35 35.60 -35.12
CA ALA A 36 57.18 36.44 -35.45
C ALA A 36 56.53 37.17 -34.24
N SER A 37 57.07 36.99 -33.03
CA SER A 37 56.44 37.45 -31.78
C SER A 37 56.81 38.87 -31.34
N ALA A 38 57.75 39.55 -32.02
CA ALA A 38 58.34 40.79 -31.50
C ALA A 38 57.59 42.10 -31.83
N GLU A 39 56.56 42.09 -32.70
CA GLU A 39 55.87 43.32 -33.12
C GLU A 39 54.34 43.33 -32.91
N ARG A 40 53.74 42.32 -32.26
CA ARG A 40 52.30 42.35 -31.96
C ARG A 40 52.05 43.24 -30.74
N THR A 41 51.67 44.49 -31.00
CA THR A 41 51.32 45.48 -29.96
C THR A 41 49.91 45.31 -29.38
N GLY A 42 49.17 44.28 -29.79
CA GLY A 42 47.82 43.98 -29.30
C GLY A 42 47.83 43.10 -28.05
N GLY A 43 46.92 43.35 -27.11
CA GLY A 43 46.72 42.48 -25.96
C GLY A 43 46.05 41.15 -26.34
N PRO A 44 45.97 40.16 -25.43
CA PRO A 44 45.36 38.85 -25.71
C PRO A 44 43.90 38.90 -26.21
N LEU A 45 43.14 39.93 -25.84
CA LEU A 45 41.78 40.15 -26.36
C LEU A 45 41.78 40.71 -27.80
N ASP A 46 42.80 41.48 -28.17
CA ASP A 46 42.96 41.96 -29.55
C ASP A 46 43.35 40.80 -30.48
N GLU A 47 44.20 39.88 -29.99
CA GLU A 47 44.50 38.63 -30.70
C GLU A 47 43.23 37.77 -30.90
N LEU A 48 42.36 37.70 -29.88
CA LEU A 48 41.09 36.98 -29.98
C LEU A 48 40.17 37.62 -31.02
N ARG A 49 40.07 38.97 -31.05
CA ARG A 49 39.32 39.71 -32.09
C ARG A 49 39.87 39.45 -33.49
N GLU A 50 41.19 39.50 -33.67
CA GLU A 50 41.85 39.20 -34.95
C GLU A 50 41.50 37.79 -35.44
N GLN A 51 41.47 36.80 -34.53
CA GLN A 51 41.13 35.41 -34.85
C GLN A 51 39.65 35.24 -35.19
N VAL A 52 38.76 35.99 -34.52
CA VAL A 52 37.33 36.04 -34.85
C VAL A 52 37.12 36.61 -36.26
N GLU A 53 37.76 37.74 -36.56
CA GLU A 53 37.70 38.36 -37.89
C GLU A 53 38.26 37.45 -38.99
N ALA A 54 39.31 36.68 -38.67
CA ALA A 54 39.92 35.72 -39.58
C ALA A 54 39.10 34.43 -39.76
N GLY A 55 38.14 34.13 -38.87
CA GLY A 55 37.38 32.88 -38.89
C GLY A 55 38.21 31.64 -38.56
N ASP A 56 39.33 31.77 -37.85
CA ASP A 56 40.26 30.67 -37.55
C ASP A 56 39.88 29.94 -36.24
N ALA A 57 38.91 29.02 -36.34
CA ALA A 57 38.35 28.31 -35.18
C ALA A 57 39.39 27.53 -34.34
N PRO A 58 40.32 26.74 -34.90
CA PRO A 58 41.32 26.02 -34.10
C PRO A 58 42.21 26.97 -33.29
N ARG A 59 42.65 28.06 -33.90
CA ARG A 59 43.50 29.06 -33.23
C ARG A 59 42.73 29.82 -32.16
N LEU A 60 41.48 30.18 -32.45
CA LEU A 60 40.57 30.81 -31.50
C LEU A 60 40.36 29.95 -30.25
N LEU A 61 40.12 28.64 -30.42
CA LEU A 61 39.97 27.69 -29.33
C LEU A 61 41.25 27.59 -28.48
N ALA A 62 42.42 27.51 -29.13
CA ALA A 62 43.71 27.47 -28.44
C ALA A 62 43.96 28.75 -27.63
N THR A 63 43.61 29.92 -28.17
CA THR A 63 43.72 31.21 -27.47
C THR A 63 42.81 31.26 -26.25
N ILE A 64 41.56 30.79 -26.34
CA ILE A 64 40.63 30.70 -25.21
C ILE A 64 41.17 29.79 -24.11
N ALA A 65 41.68 28.60 -24.47
CA ALA A 65 42.28 27.67 -23.52
C ALA A 65 43.52 28.27 -22.84
N ARG A 66 44.34 29.02 -23.59
CA ARG A 66 45.50 29.75 -23.05
C ARG A 66 45.08 30.88 -22.11
N LEU A 67 44.05 31.67 -22.47
CA LEU A 67 43.52 32.75 -21.64
C LEU A 67 43.07 32.24 -20.26
N GLN A 68 42.33 31.13 -20.20
CA GLN A 68 41.91 30.57 -18.92
C GLN A 68 43.11 30.14 -18.05
N ARG A 69 44.07 29.46 -18.67
CA ARG A 69 45.24 28.91 -17.96
C ARG A 69 46.16 29.99 -17.42
N ASP A 70 46.47 30.98 -18.25
CA ASP A 70 47.56 31.92 -18.00
C ASP A 70 47.05 33.28 -17.49
N GLN A 71 45.82 33.66 -17.84
CA GLN A 71 45.27 35.00 -17.60
C GLN A 71 43.77 34.99 -17.20
N PRO A 72 43.38 34.28 -16.12
CA PRO A 72 41.98 34.10 -15.74
C PRO A 72 41.23 35.42 -15.47
N ALA A 73 41.93 36.50 -15.12
CA ALA A 73 41.35 37.84 -14.96
C ALA A 73 40.79 38.40 -16.27
N LEU A 74 41.48 38.17 -17.41
CA LEU A 74 41.02 38.61 -18.73
C LEU A 74 39.80 37.81 -19.22
N VAL A 75 39.57 36.63 -18.67
CA VAL A 75 38.40 35.83 -19.02
C VAL A 75 37.11 36.52 -18.60
N ASN A 76 37.11 37.20 -17.44
CA ASN A 76 35.95 38.01 -17.03
C ASN A 76 35.72 39.20 -17.97
N SER A 77 36.81 39.78 -18.52
CA SER A 77 36.70 40.83 -19.53
C SER A 77 36.15 40.31 -20.85
N LEU A 78 36.55 39.11 -21.29
CA LEU A 78 35.97 38.44 -22.46
C LEU A 78 34.47 38.19 -22.27
N LEU A 79 34.06 37.64 -21.12
CA LEU A 79 32.65 37.36 -20.83
C LEU A 79 31.80 38.63 -20.69
N ALA A 80 32.41 39.77 -20.36
CA ALA A 80 31.73 41.06 -20.32
C ALA A 80 31.54 41.67 -21.73
N ASP A 81 32.36 41.29 -22.71
CA ASP A 81 32.25 41.70 -24.11
C ASP A 81 31.34 40.72 -24.88
N ALA A 82 30.03 40.86 -24.67
CA ALA A 82 29.03 39.94 -25.23
C ALA A 82 29.09 39.82 -26.75
N ALA A 83 29.41 40.92 -27.46
CA ALA A 83 29.54 40.92 -28.91
C ALA A 83 30.70 40.03 -29.35
N LEU A 84 31.90 40.28 -28.78
CA LEU A 84 33.07 39.47 -29.07
C LEU A 84 32.86 37.99 -28.72
N MET A 85 32.20 37.72 -27.58
CA MET A 85 31.89 36.35 -27.17
C MET A 85 30.94 35.66 -28.17
N HIS A 86 29.88 36.33 -28.61
CA HIS A 86 28.95 35.77 -29.60
C HIS A 86 29.60 35.55 -30.97
N ASP A 87 30.47 36.47 -31.41
CA ASP A 87 31.21 36.32 -32.66
C ASP A 87 32.21 35.17 -32.57
N ALA A 88 32.92 35.04 -31.44
CA ALA A 88 33.84 33.94 -31.17
C ALA A 88 33.14 32.58 -31.17
N LEU A 89 32.02 32.44 -30.46
CA LEU A 89 31.23 31.21 -30.50
C LEU A 89 30.67 30.93 -31.91
N GLY A 90 30.48 31.95 -32.73
CA GLY A 90 30.04 31.81 -34.12
C GLY A 90 31.09 31.21 -35.02
N VAL A 91 32.32 31.69 -34.89
CA VAL A 91 33.47 31.13 -35.61
C VAL A 91 33.73 29.69 -35.19
N LEU A 92 33.60 29.37 -33.89
CA LEU A 92 33.85 28.03 -33.36
C LEU A 92 32.81 26.99 -33.79
N GLY A 93 31.58 27.39 -34.11
CA GLY A 93 30.52 26.46 -34.54
C GLY A 93 30.31 25.32 -33.55
N ALA A 94 30.57 24.08 -33.97
CA ALA A 94 30.42 22.88 -33.15
C ALA A 94 31.38 22.81 -31.94
N ASP A 95 32.53 23.49 -32.00
CA ASP A 95 33.52 23.53 -30.92
C ASP A 95 33.24 24.60 -29.86
N ALA A 96 32.16 25.38 -30.02
CA ALA A 96 31.74 26.40 -29.07
C ALA A 96 31.56 25.85 -27.64
N ALA A 97 31.03 24.63 -27.50
CA ALA A 97 30.89 23.97 -26.21
C ALA A 97 32.24 23.71 -25.52
N LEU A 98 33.26 23.30 -26.28
CA LEU A 98 34.60 23.05 -25.75
C LEU A 98 35.27 24.34 -25.29
N ALA A 99 35.08 25.44 -26.03
CA ALA A 99 35.55 26.75 -25.60
C ALA A 99 34.92 27.19 -24.27
N LEU A 100 33.61 26.96 -24.07
CA LEU A 100 32.95 27.29 -22.80
C LEU A 100 33.42 26.41 -21.63
N ILE A 101 33.70 25.13 -21.88
CA ILE A 101 34.33 24.26 -20.87
C ILE A 101 35.72 24.81 -20.51
N HIS A 102 36.52 25.25 -21.49
CA HIS A 102 37.78 25.92 -21.22
C HIS A 102 37.62 27.23 -20.45
N LEU A 103 36.52 27.95 -20.64
CA LEU A 103 36.15 29.10 -19.83
C LEU A 103 35.58 28.67 -18.46
N GLY A 104 35.71 27.42 -18.04
CA GLY A 104 35.36 26.96 -16.70
C GLY A 104 33.85 26.92 -16.39
N PHE A 105 32.97 26.98 -17.40
CA PHE A 105 31.54 26.72 -17.22
C PHE A 105 31.34 25.23 -16.85
N GLY A 106 30.70 24.99 -15.71
CA GLY A 106 30.54 23.67 -15.11
C GLY A 106 31.62 23.29 -14.09
N ASP A 107 32.70 24.06 -13.96
CA ASP A 107 33.74 23.86 -12.92
C ASP A 107 33.73 25.02 -11.92
N SER A 108 34.13 26.20 -12.39
CA SER A 108 34.24 27.42 -11.57
C SER A 108 33.10 28.41 -11.82
N ARG A 109 32.30 28.20 -12.87
CA ARG A 109 31.17 29.04 -13.28
C ARG A 109 29.91 28.19 -13.45
N PRO A 110 28.70 28.73 -13.21
CA PRO A 110 27.45 27.97 -13.32
C PRO A 110 27.27 27.37 -14.72
N LEU A 111 26.88 26.10 -14.79
CA LEU A 111 26.69 25.39 -16.07
C LEU A 111 25.61 26.07 -16.94
N LYS A 112 24.53 26.52 -16.31
CA LYS A 112 23.39 27.18 -16.97
C LYS A 112 23.78 28.44 -17.76
N ASP A 113 24.76 29.21 -17.29
CA ASP A 113 25.22 30.42 -17.96
C ASP A 113 25.92 30.06 -19.28
N GLY A 114 26.69 28.97 -19.30
CA GLY A 114 27.33 28.46 -20.51
C GLY A 114 26.30 27.98 -21.55
N VAL A 115 25.24 27.31 -21.10
CA VAL A 115 24.12 26.90 -21.98
C VAL A 115 23.46 28.13 -22.62
N THR A 116 23.19 29.16 -21.82
CA THR A 116 22.61 30.43 -22.28
C THR A 116 23.49 31.10 -23.34
N TRP A 117 24.82 31.08 -23.17
CA TRP A 117 25.75 31.58 -24.19
C TRP A 117 25.66 30.82 -25.52
N LEU A 118 25.60 29.49 -25.48
CA LEU A 118 25.46 28.67 -26.70
C LEU A 118 24.13 28.95 -27.40
N ALA A 119 23.05 29.03 -26.63
CA ALA A 119 21.71 29.26 -27.16
C ALA A 119 21.57 30.67 -27.79
N GLY A 120 22.17 31.69 -27.18
CA GLY A 120 22.11 33.07 -27.66
C GLY A 120 22.88 33.35 -28.95
N GLY A 121 23.76 32.44 -29.38
CA GLY A 121 24.57 32.62 -30.60
C GLY A 121 23.82 32.41 -31.93
N GLY A 122 22.58 31.91 -31.92
CA GLY A 122 21.80 31.63 -33.13
C GLY A 122 21.74 30.15 -33.53
N GLU A 123 20.97 29.85 -34.57
CA GLU A 123 20.63 28.48 -34.99
C GLU A 123 21.87 27.63 -35.33
N GLY A 124 21.86 26.37 -34.91
CA GLY A 124 22.88 25.36 -35.25
C GLY A 124 24.10 25.27 -34.33
N ARG A 125 24.26 26.18 -33.34
CA ARG A 125 25.41 26.17 -32.42
C ARG A 125 25.22 25.27 -31.20
N PHE A 126 23.99 25.17 -30.70
CA PHE A 126 23.65 24.30 -29.58
C PHE A 126 23.16 22.95 -30.09
N THR A 127 24.07 21.97 -30.10
CA THR A 127 23.82 20.60 -30.58
C THR A 127 23.82 19.60 -29.42
N VAL A 128 23.27 18.40 -29.65
CA VAL A 128 23.32 17.31 -28.67
C VAL A 128 24.75 16.97 -28.28
N GLU A 129 25.66 16.87 -29.26
CA GLU A 129 27.07 16.57 -28.98
C GLU A 129 27.74 17.65 -28.13
N GLY A 130 27.52 18.93 -28.46
CA GLY A 130 28.06 20.05 -27.68
C GLY A 130 27.53 20.05 -26.25
N TRP A 131 26.22 19.81 -26.08
CA TRP A 131 25.60 19.67 -24.77
C TRP A 131 26.18 18.49 -23.97
N MET A 132 26.27 17.31 -24.57
CA MET A 132 26.82 16.11 -23.90
C MET A 132 28.27 16.31 -23.46
N ARG A 133 29.08 17.06 -24.22
CA ARG A 133 30.43 17.47 -23.79
C ARG A 133 30.37 18.39 -22.56
N MET A 134 29.43 19.33 -22.50
CA MET A 134 29.30 20.25 -21.36
C MET A 134 28.83 19.55 -20.08
N VAL A 135 27.92 18.57 -20.17
CA VAL A 135 27.41 17.83 -19.00
C VAL A 135 28.29 16.67 -18.57
N ALA A 136 29.26 16.26 -19.39
CA ALA A 136 30.18 15.19 -19.03
C ALA A 136 30.91 15.51 -17.71
N GLY A 137 30.76 14.64 -16.72
CA GLY A 137 31.35 14.81 -15.39
C GLY A 137 30.68 15.87 -14.50
N ARG A 138 29.54 16.45 -14.93
CA ARG A 138 28.79 17.43 -14.12
C ARG A 138 27.84 16.77 -13.15
N SER A 139 27.71 17.37 -11.97
CA SER A 139 26.86 16.87 -10.90
C SER A 139 25.37 17.03 -11.23
N ALA A 140 24.53 16.22 -10.58
CA ALA A 140 23.08 16.34 -10.65
C ALA A 140 22.59 17.74 -10.22
N ALA A 141 23.24 18.36 -9.23
CA ALA A 141 22.91 19.71 -8.78
C ALA A 141 23.08 20.77 -9.89
N GLN A 142 24.18 20.70 -10.64
CA GLN A 142 24.43 21.62 -11.75
C GLN A 142 23.45 21.42 -12.91
N GLN A 143 23.06 20.18 -13.17
CA GLN A 143 22.03 19.89 -14.17
C GLN A 143 20.65 20.34 -13.71
N ALA A 144 20.31 20.22 -12.41
CA ALA A 144 19.07 20.77 -11.85
C ALA A 144 19.02 22.30 -12.00
N GLU A 145 20.13 23.00 -11.81
CA GLU A 145 20.23 24.45 -12.03
C GLU A 145 19.94 24.85 -13.48
N VAL A 146 20.33 24.02 -14.45
CA VAL A 146 20.00 24.23 -15.87
C VAL A 146 18.50 24.08 -16.11
N VAL A 147 17.87 23.07 -15.52
CA VAL A 147 16.42 22.84 -15.64
C VAL A 147 15.61 23.96 -14.96
N ALA A 148 16.08 24.45 -13.81
CA ALA A 148 15.41 25.52 -13.05
C ALA A 148 15.57 26.91 -13.69
N ASP A 149 16.49 27.09 -14.64
CA ASP A 149 16.70 28.36 -15.32
C ASP A 149 15.91 28.40 -16.65
N PRO A 150 14.93 29.31 -16.82
CA PRO A 150 14.03 29.26 -17.97
C PRO A 150 14.72 29.35 -19.33
N GLN A 151 15.81 30.12 -19.43
CA GLN A 151 16.51 30.33 -20.70
C GLN A 151 17.39 29.12 -21.04
N ALA A 152 18.13 28.60 -20.06
CA ALA A 152 18.94 27.40 -20.25
C ALA A 152 18.05 26.16 -20.51
N TRP A 153 16.94 26.04 -19.79
CA TRP A 153 15.95 24.99 -19.99
C TRP A 153 15.36 25.01 -21.40
N ALA A 154 14.92 26.18 -21.88
CA ALA A 154 14.37 26.31 -23.23
C ALA A 154 15.36 25.84 -24.31
N ALA A 155 16.65 26.11 -24.12
CA ALA A 155 17.70 25.63 -25.02
C ALA A 155 17.86 24.11 -24.97
N VAL A 156 17.96 23.52 -23.77
CA VAL A 156 18.11 22.06 -23.60
C VAL A 156 16.90 21.30 -24.15
N ARG A 157 15.68 21.78 -23.88
CA ARG A 157 14.43 21.16 -24.36
C ARG A 157 14.32 21.15 -25.89
N ALA A 158 14.95 22.12 -26.57
CA ALA A 158 14.96 22.18 -28.03
C ALA A 158 15.84 21.08 -28.67
N LEU A 159 16.73 20.44 -27.91
CA LEU A 159 17.57 19.35 -28.39
C LEU A 159 16.74 18.09 -28.68
N PRO A 160 17.03 17.36 -29.76
CA PRO A 160 16.43 16.05 -29.98
C PRO A 160 17.04 14.99 -29.04
N GLY A 161 16.21 14.13 -28.44
CA GLY A 161 16.67 13.00 -27.63
C GLY A 161 15.72 12.70 -26.45
N ASP A 162 16.03 11.61 -25.72
CA ASP A 162 15.44 11.35 -24.40
C ASP A 162 16.03 12.36 -23.40
N PRO A 163 15.19 13.10 -22.65
CA PRO A 163 15.63 14.04 -21.62
C PRO A 163 16.60 13.45 -20.60
N MET A 164 16.43 12.17 -20.24
CA MET A 164 17.23 11.50 -19.22
C MET A 164 18.59 11.06 -19.73
N ASP A 165 18.73 10.90 -21.05
CA ASP A 165 20.02 10.70 -21.70
C ASP A 165 20.75 12.04 -21.85
N LEU A 166 19.99 13.13 -22.06
CA LEU A 166 20.50 14.50 -22.10
C LEU A 166 20.85 15.03 -20.69
N LEU A 167 20.26 14.49 -19.62
CA LEU A 167 20.49 14.90 -18.23
C LEU A 167 20.97 13.72 -17.38
N PRO A 168 22.14 13.13 -17.71
CA PRO A 168 22.58 11.85 -17.12
C PRO A 168 22.92 11.95 -15.62
N GLY A 169 23.21 13.15 -15.13
CA GLY A 169 23.44 13.37 -13.70
C GLY A 169 22.13 13.39 -12.93
N LEU A 170 21.09 14.04 -13.47
CA LEU A 170 19.75 14.04 -12.88
C LEU A 170 19.09 12.66 -12.89
N SER A 171 19.24 11.90 -13.99
CA SER A 171 18.60 10.58 -14.11
C SER A 171 19.10 9.55 -13.08
N MET A 172 20.25 9.83 -12.44
CA MET A 172 20.88 8.99 -11.43
C MET A 172 20.71 9.52 -9.99
N ASP A 173 20.12 10.68 -9.79
CA ASP A 173 19.93 11.32 -8.48
C ASP A 173 18.45 11.68 -8.26
N PRO A 174 17.68 10.80 -7.60
CA PRO A 174 16.25 11.00 -7.40
C PRO A 174 15.88 12.29 -6.66
N MET A 175 16.69 12.69 -5.66
CA MET A 175 16.43 13.91 -4.90
C MET A 175 16.56 15.16 -5.77
N ARG A 176 17.58 15.20 -6.62
CA ARG A 176 17.79 16.32 -7.55
C ARG A 176 16.80 16.29 -8.71
N LEU A 177 16.42 15.11 -9.17
CA LEU A 177 15.36 14.95 -10.17
C LEU A 177 14.01 15.48 -9.65
N LYS A 178 13.62 15.15 -8.40
CA LYS A 178 12.43 15.69 -7.75
C LYS A 178 12.45 17.22 -7.75
N ALA A 179 13.53 17.82 -7.25
CA ALA A 179 13.68 19.27 -7.21
C ALA A 179 13.63 19.92 -8.61
N ALA A 180 14.19 19.25 -9.63
CA ALA A 180 14.14 19.73 -11.01
C ALA A 180 12.71 19.69 -11.60
N ILE A 181 11.95 18.62 -11.30
CA ILE A 181 10.54 18.49 -11.69
C ILE A 181 9.67 19.54 -11.00
N GLU A 182 9.90 19.78 -9.70
CA GLU A 182 9.19 20.82 -8.94
C GLU A 182 9.47 22.22 -9.48
N ALA A 183 10.73 22.50 -9.86
CA ALA A 183 11.10 23.77 -10.47
C ALA A 183 10.54 23.93 -11.89
N GLN A 184 10.48 22.83 -12.65
CA GLN A 184 10.03 22.84 -14.04
C GLN A 184 9.18 21.59 -14.36
N PRO A 185 7.86 21.62 -14.09
CA PRO A 185 6.96 20.46 -14.30
C PRO A 185 6.94 19.95 -15.74
N ASP A 186 7.19 20.85 -16.71
CA ASP A 186 7.36 20.52 -18.13
C ASP A 186 8.45 19.48 -18.42
N LEU A 187 9.39 19.24 -17.49
CA LEU A 187 10.37 18.16 -17.62
C LEU A 187 9.70 16.79 -17.70
N LEU A 188 8.67 16.52 -16.88
CA LEU A 188 7.94 15.26 -16.92
C LEU A 188 7.19 15.08 -18.23
N VAL A 189 6.59 16.17 -18.74
CA VAL A 189 5.94 16.17 -20.06
C VAL A 189 6.93 15.80 -21.14
N TRP A 190 8.10 16.43 -21.13
CA TRP A 190 9.14 16.19 -22.11
C TRP A 190 9.65 14.75 -22.07
N VAL A 191 9.78 14.16 -20.87
CA VAL A 191 10.11 12.73 -20.71
C VAL A 191 9.02 11.86 -21.33
N GLY A 192 7.75 12.12 -21.05
CA GLY A 192 6.64 11.37 -21.64
C GLY A 192 6.59 11.48 -23.16
N GLU A 193 6.79 12.69 -23.71
CA GLU A 193 6.79 12.97 -25.16
C GLU A 193 7.93 12.27 -25.91
N ARG A 194 9.11 12.13 -25.29
CA ARG A 194 10.33 11.66 -25.96
C ARG A 194 10.76 10.25 -25.56
N GLY A 195 10.68 9.92 -24.27
CA GLY A 195 11.06 8.63 -23.70
C GLY A 195 9.89 7.65 -23.56
N GLY A 196 8.65 8.12 -23.72
CA GLY A 196 7.45 7.31 -23.54
C GLY A 196 6.92 7.30 -22.11
N VAL A 197 5.72 6.73 -21.94
CA VAL A 197 5.02 6.68 -20.64
C VAL A 197 5.79 5.79 -19.67
N GLU A 198 6.32 4.66 -20.14
CA GLU A 198 7.08 3.71 -19.33
C GLU A 198 8.31 4.38 -18.69
N ARG A 199 9.03 5.21 -19.45
CA ARG A 199 10.18 5.98 -18.96
C ARG A 199 9.76 7.02 -17.92
N GLN A 200 8.65 7.71 -18.18
CA GLN A 200 8.09 8.69 -17.26
C GLN A 200 7.69 8.04 -15.92
N THR A 201 7.04 6.89 -15.98
CA THR A 201 6.67 6.06 -14.82
C THR A 201 7.88 5.65 -14.01
N GLN A 202 8.92 5.10 -14.65
CA GLN A 202 10.18 4.69 -13.99
C GLN A 202 10.86 5.84 -13.25
N LEU A 203 10.81 7.07 -13.78
CA LEU A 203 11.37 8.23 -13.09
C LEU A 203 10.57 8.61 -11.87
N LEU A 204 9.24 8.54 -11.98
CA LEU A 204 8.34 8.92 -10.91
C LEU A 204 8.39 7.91 -9.75
N GLU A 205 8.49 6.62 -10.06
CA GLU A 205 8.79 5.54 -9.10
C GLU A 205 10.02 5.84 -8.26
N ARG A 206 11.09 6.37 -8.87
CA ARG A 206 12.35 6.66 -8.17
C ARG A 206 12.27 7.83 -7.20
N ILE A 207 11.39 8.80 -7.45
CA ILE A 207 11.29 10.04 -6.67
C ILE A 207 10.14 10.02 -5.67
N THR A 208 9.31 8.98 -5.65
CA THR A 208 8.08 8.94 -4.86
C THR A 208 8.32 8.83 -3.35
N ASP A 209 8.21 9.97 -2.66
CA ASP A 209 7.65 10.06 -1.32
C ASP A 209 6.15 10.45 -1.40
N ALA A 210 5.49 10.61 -0.26
CA ALA A 210 4.08 10.98 -0.20
C ALA A 210 3.76 12.32 -0.92
N GLU A 211 4.66 13.30 -0.84
CA GLU A 211 4.47 14.62 -1.48
C GLU A 211 4.65 14.52 -3.00
N SER A 212 5.66 13.75 -3.45
CA SER A 212 5.90 13.44 -4.85
C SER A 212 4.72 12.72 -5.50
N ALA A 213 4.06 11.80 -4.81
CA ALA A 213 2.93 11.04 -5.38
C ALA A 213 1.75 11.97 -5.75
N ALA A 214 1.47 12.98 -4.92
CA ALA A 214 0.44 13.98 -5.20
C ALA A 214 0.80 14.84 -6.43
N ALA A 215 2.03 15.35 -6.49
CA ALA A 215 2.50 16.13 -7.65
C ALA A 215 2.49 15.29 -8.93
N THR A 216 2.97 14.04 -8.84
CA THR A 216 2.97 13.07 -9.95
C THR A 216 1.57 12.83 -10.48
N ARG A 217 0.63 12.52 -9.59
CA ARG A 217 -0.76 12.26 -9.93
C ARG A 217 -1.42 13.48 -10.56
N ALA A 218 -1.22 14.67 -9.99
CA ALA A 218 -1.75 15.92 -10.54
C ALA A 218 -1.24 16.16 -11.97
N GLU A 219 0.05 15.89 -12.21
CA GLU A 219 0.67 16.02 -13.52
C GLU A 219 0.16 14.98 -14.51
N TYR A 220 0.04 13.71 -14.10
CA TYR A 220 -0.56 12.65 -14.92
C TYR A 220 -2.00 12.97 -15.32
N LYS A 221 -2.79 13.55 -14.40
CA LYS A 221 -4.15 14.04 -14.70
C LYS A 221 -4.12 15.20 -15.69
N ARG A 222 -3.24 16.19 -15.48
CA ARG A 222 -3.08 17.36 -16.38
C ARG A 222 -2.72 16.94 -17.81
N LEU A 223 -1.88 15.92 -17.94
CA LEU A 223 -1.45 15.35 -19.22
C LEU A 223 -2.45 14.37 -19.84
N GLY A 224 -3.53 14.01 -19.14
CA GLY A 224 -4.52 13.05 -19.62
C GLY A 224 -4.01 11.60 -19.69
N ILE A 225 -2.90 11.28 -19.02
CA ILE A 225 -2.28 9.95 -19.02
C ILE A 225 -2.59 9.14 -17.75
N TRP A 226 -3.19 9.75 -16.73
CA TRP A 226 -3.53 9.07 -15.46
C TRP A 226 -4.35 7.80 -15.68
N ASN A 227 -5.41 7.86 -16.49
CA ASN A 227 -6.25 6.70 -16.77
C ASN A 227 -5.49 5.59 -17.51
N ARG A 228 -4.52 5.96 -18.36
CA ARG A 228 -3.66 5.01 -19.05
C ARG A 228 -2.73 4.32 -18.05
N TYR A 229 -2.08 5.10 -17.18
CA TYR A 229 -1.24 4.57 -16.09
C TYR A 229 -2.02 3.57 -15.23
N LEU A 230 -3.22 3.94 -14.77
CA LEU A 230 -4.07 3.04 -13.98
C LEU A 230 -4.42 1.74 -14.72
N SER A 231 -4.63 1.80 -16.04
CA SER A 231 -4.93 0.60 -16.85
C SER A 231 -3.70 -0.28 -17.16
N GLU A 232 -2.50 0.25 -16.96
CA GLU A 232 -1.23 -0.46 -17.15
C GLU A 232 -0.69 -1.05 -15.83
N LEU A 233 -1.31 -0.72 -14.68
CA LEU A 233 -1.01 -1.37 -13.41
C LEU A 233 -1.26 -2.88 -13.52
N PRO A 234 -0.37 -3.73 -12.97
CA PRO A 234 -0.58 -5.16 -12.98
C PRO A 234 -1.80 -5.53 -12.13
N ASP A 235 -2.56 -6.53 -12.55
CA ASP A 235 -3.57 -7.16 -11.71
C ASP A 235 -2.93 -8.18 -10.76
N GLY A 236 -3.35 -8.19 -9.49
CA GLY A 236 -2.90 -9.15 -8.48
C GLY A 236 -1.96 -8.53 -7.45
N PRO A 237 -1.65 -9.26 -6.37
CA PRO A 237 -0.95 -8.67 -5.24
C PRO A 237 0.49 -8.29 -5.59
N ALA A 238 0.80 -6.99 -5.60
CA ALA A 238 2.17 -6.50 -5.65
C ALA A 238 2.99 -7.14 -4.52
N SER A 239 4.15 -7.72 -4.84
CA SER A 239 4.98 -8.46 -3.88
C SER A 239 6.24 -7.71 -3.47
N ASP A 240 6.67 -6.71 -4.24
CA ASP A 240 7.82 -5.89 -3.91
C ASP A 240 7.42 -4.68 -3.04
N GLU A 241 8.22 -4.42 -2.00
CA GLU A 241 7.94 -3.40 -0.99
C GLU A 241 7.91 -1.98 -1.58
N GLU A 242 8.74 -1.72 -2.60
CA GLU A 242 8.82 -0.41 -3.24
C GLU A 242 7.53 -0.06 -3.99
N THR A 243 7.00 -0.97 -4.81
CA THR A 243 5.71 -0.81 -5.49
C THR A 243 4.57 -0.71 -4.49
N GLN A 244 4.54 -1.54 -3.44
CA GLN A 244 3.50 -1.46 -2.42
C GLN A 244 3.44 -0.08 -1.75
N ARG A 245 4.60 0.45 -1.35
CA ARG A 245 4.72 1.79 -0.77
C ARG A 245 4.28 2.86 -1.77
N GLN A 246 4.65 2.73 -3.03
CA GLN A 246 4.27 3.69 -4.06
C GLN A 246 2.75 3.70 -4.29
N LEU A 247 2.12 2.53 -4.44
CA LEU A 247 0.67 2.42 -4.60
C LEU A 247 -0.07 3.02 -3.40
N TYR A 248 0.46 2.83 -2.17
CA TYR A 248 -0.09 3.46 -0.98
C TYR A 248 0.05 4.99 -1.01
N HIS A 249 1.18 5.54 -1.46
CA HIS A 249 1.33 6.98 -1.64
C HIS A 249 0.40 7.54 -2.71
N PHE A 250 0.16 6.82 -3.81
CA PHE A 250 -0.86 7.21 -4.78
C PHE A 250 -2.28 7.19 -4.21
N LEU A 251 -2.58 6.23 -3.34
CA LEU A 251 -3.84 6.22 -2.60
C LEU A 251 -3.96 7.49 -1.74
N LEU A 252 -2.96 7.81 -0.92
CA LEU A 252 -3.01 8.99 -0.07
C LEU A 252 -3.11 10.30 -0.88
N ALA A 253 -2.48 10.33 -2.06
CA ALA A 253 -2.58 11.45 -3.01
C ALA A 253 -3.95 11.58 -3.70
N SER A 254 -4.86 10.64 -3.49
CA SER A 254 -6.17 10.57 -4.14
C SER A 254 -7.32 11.09 -3.26
N GLU A 255 -7.13 12.24 -2.61
CA GLU A 255 -8.18 12.91 -1.82
C GLU A 255 -9.47 13.17 -2.63
N ASP A 256 -9.32 13.48 -3.92
CA ASP A 256 -10.40 13.63 -4.92
C ASP A 256 -10.56 12.38 -5.81
N GLY A 257 -10.07 11.23 -5.36
CA GLY A 257 -10.10 9.98 -6.09
C GLY A 257 -11.52 9.56 -6.44
N SER A 258 -11.67 8.93 -7.60
CA SER A 258 -12.92 8.27 -7.97
C SER A 258 -12.92 6.81 -7.48
N PRO A 259 -14.09 6.18 -7.28
CA PRO A 259 -14.15 4.74 -6.97
C PRO A 259 -13.40 3.86 -7.99
N ALA A 260 -13.38 4.26 -9.27
CA ALA A 260 -12.63 3.54 -10.31
C ALA A 260 -11.10 3.63 -10.09
N GLU A 261 -10.62 4.80 -9.67
CA GLU A 261 -9.20 5.01 -9.35
C GLU A 261 -8.80 4.20 -8.11
N TRP A 262 -9.56 4.29 -7.02
CA TRP A 262 -9.30 3.50 -5.82
C TRP A 262 -9.38 1.99 -6.10
N SER A 263 -10.35 1.55 -6.90
CA SER A 263 -10.46 0.15 -7.30
C SER A 263 -9.25 -0.33 -8.11
N ALA A 264 -8.68 0.49 -8.99
CA ALA A 264 -7.48 0.12 -9.76
C ALA A 264 -6.25 -0.05 -8.84
N LEU A 265 -6.07 0.87 -7.89
CA LEU A 265 -4.99 0.79 -6.90
C LEU A 265 -5.14 -0.45 -5.99
N PHE A 266 -6.36 -0.76 -5.54
CA PHE A 266 -6.64 -1.97 -4.76
C PHE A 266 -6.42 -3.26 -5.56
N ALA A 267 -6.81 -3.28 -6.83
CA ALA A 267 -6.61 -4.43 -7.70
C ALA A 267 -5.12 -4.72 -7.89
N ALA A 268 -4.32 -3.66 -8.06
CA ALA A 268 -2.88 -3.77 -8.21
C ALA A 268 -2.13 -4.11 -6.91
N ARG A 269 -2.66 -3.72 -5.75
CA ARG A 269 -2.01 -4.01 -4.46
C ARG A 269 -2.42 -5.37 -3.89
N PHE A 270 -3.70 -5.71 -3.98
CA PHE A 270 -4.31 -6.83 -3.25
C PHE A 270 -5.00 -7.85 -4.17
N GLY A 271 -5.18 -7.56 -5.46
CA GLY A 271 -6.07 -8.36 -6.33
C GLY A 271 -7.55 -8.19 -6.01
N VAL A 272 -7.92 -7.10 -5.32
CA VAL A 272 -9.29 -6.82 -4.84
C VAL A 272 -9.89 -5.67 -5.64
N SER A 273 -11.16 -5.78 -6.04
CA SER A 273 -11.88 -4.67 -6.67
C SER A 273 -12.81 -3.98 -5.68
N LEU A 274 -12.95 -2.65 -5.82
CA LEU A 274 -13.90 -1.85 -5.05
C LEU A 274 -15.10 -1.51 -5.93
N ALA A 275 -16.30 -1.68 -5.39
CA ALA A 275 -17.55 -1.35 -6.06
C ALA A 275 -18.45 -0.51 -5.15
N GLN A 276 -19.48 0.10 -5.74
CA GLN A 276 -20.40 0.98 -5.05
C GLN A 276 -21.84 0.71 -5.50
N GLN A 277 -22.75 0.52 -4.55
CA GLN A 277 -24.17 0.25 -4.82
C GLN A 277 -25.11 1.30 -4.21
N GLY A 278 -24.87 1.77 -2.98
CA GLY A 278 -25.77 2.75 -2.32
C GLY A 278 -25.11 3.70 -1.32
N GLY A 279 -23.82 3.54 -0.99
CA GLY A 279 -23.04 4.52 -0.22
C GLY A 279 -22.01 5.25 -1.10
N THR A 280 -21.15 6.08 -0.51
CA THR A 280 -19.97 6.66 -1.17
C THR A 280 -18.70 6.21 -0.47
N TRP A 281 -17.64 5.99 -1.26
CA TRP A 281 -16.29 5.81 -0.76
C TRP A 281 -15.68 7.17 -0.38
N ASP A 282 -14.85 7.19 0.66
CA ASP A 282 -14.06 8.34 1.09
C ASP A 282 -12.63 7.92 1.41
N LEU A 283 -11.67 8.85 1.34
CA LEU A 283 -10.26 8.51 1.58
C LEU A 283 -10.02 7.85 2.95
N PRO A 284 -10.62 8.30 4.08
CA PRO A 284 -10.46 7.62 5.37
C PRO A 284 -10.86 6.15 5.35
N SER A 285 -12.04 5.81 4.82
CA SER A 285 -12.51 4.42 4.75
C SER A 285 -11.66 3.56 3.82
N VAL A 286 -11.27 4.10 2.66
CA VAL A 286 -10.40 3.40 1.70
C VAL A 286 -9.00 3.20 2.30
N THR A 287 -8.46 4.19 3.02
CA THR A 287 -7.18 4.07 3.73
C THR A 287 -7.23 3.02 4.83
N ARG A 288 -8.34 2.95 5.57
CA ARG A 288 -8.53 1.93 6.61
C ARG A 288 -8.60 0.52 6.01
N LEU A 289 -9.36 0.34 4.92
CA LEU A 289 -9.38 -0.92 4.19
C LEU A 289 -8.02 -1.32 3.63
N TRP A 290 -7.22 -0.35 3.16
CA TRP A 290 -5.87 -0.61 2.69
C TRP A 290 -4.99 -1.18 3.81
N GLN A 291 -5.03 -0.57 4.99
CA GLN A 291 -4.30 -1.04 6.17
C GLN A 291 -4.72 -2.46 6.57
N LEU A 292 -6.03 -2.74 6.54
CA LEU A 292 -6.55 -4.09 6.80
C LEU A 292 -6.08 -5.09 5.74
N GLY A 293 -6.02 -4.65 4.48
CA GLY A 293 -5.49 -5.44 3.37
C GLY A 293 -4.01 -5.80 3.57
N ASP A 294 -3.18 -4.84 3.98
CA ASP A 294 -1.75 -5.05 4.24
C ASP A 294 -1.48 -6.03 5.39
N LEU A 295 -2.40 -6.10 6.36
CA LEU A 295 -2.31 -7.00 7.51
C LEU A 295 -2.97 -8.36 7.28
N THR A 296 -3.64 -8.54 6.15
CA THR A 296 -4.31 -9.78 5.78
C THR A 296 -3.42 -10.59 4.83
N PRO A 297 -3.24 -11.90 5.04
CA PRO A 297 -2.51 -12.73 4.09
C PRO A 297 -3.03 -12.56 2.66
N PRO A 298 -2.16 -12.30 1.65
CA PRO A 298 -2.60 -12.03 0.30
C PRO A 298 -3.54 -13.09 -0.27
N GLU A 299 -3.32 -14.36 0.04
CA GLU A 299 -4.18 -15.48 -0.37
C GLU A 299 -5.62 -15.40 0.15
N HIS A 300 -5.87 -14.68 1.25
CA HIS A 300 -7.22 -14.45 1.79
C HIS A 300 -7.95 -13.31 1.07
N LEU A 301 -7.23 -12.47 0.32
CA LEU A 301 -7.78 -11.34 -0.44
C LEU A 301 -7.82 -11.61 -1.95
N ALA A 302 -6.71 -12.14 -2.48
CA ALA A 302 -6.30 -12.04 -3.89
C ALA A 302 -7.07 -12.95 -4.85
N ALA A 303 -7.91 -13.85 -4.36
CA ALA A 303 -8.52 -14.86 -5.23
C ALA A 303 -9.94 -14.55 -5.70
N THR A 304 -10.71 -13.67 -5.03
CA THR A 304 -12.10 -13.38 -5.47
C THR A 304 -12.76 -12.16 -4.85
N ILE A 305 -12.25 -11.57 -3.76
CA ILE A 305 -13.05 -10.61 -2.98
C ILE A 305 -13.27 -9.31 -3.74
N LYS A 306 -14.54 -9.03 -4.06
CA LYS A 306 -15.01 -7.69 -4.44
C LYS A 306 -15.64 -7.03 -3.23
N VAL A 307 -15.14 -5.86 -2.84
CA VAL A 307 -15.68 -5.10 -1.70
C VAL A 307 -16.69 -4.08 -2.21
N ILE A 308 -17.94 -4.22 -1.77
CA ILE A 308 -19.06 -3.40 -2.21
C ILE A 308 -19.46 -2.44 -1.10
N ARG A 309 -19.45 -1.15 -1.40
CA ARG A 309 -20.06 -0.12 -0.53
C ARG A 309 -21.57 -0.08 -0.73
N GLU A 310 -22.32 -0.59 0.23
CA GLU A 310 -23.77 -0.74 0.09
C GLU A 310 -24.59 0.45 0.60
N GLY A 311 -24.16 1.13 1.67
CA GLY A 311 -24.94 2.23 2.24
C GLY A 311 -24.29 2.93 3.42
N ASN A 312 -24.72 4.17 3.69
CA ASN A 312 -24.26 4.95 4.85
C ASN A 312 -25.23 4.80 6.02
N PHE A 313 -25.11 3.69 6.75
CA PHE A 313 -25.94 3.37 7.92
C PHE A 313 -25.22 3.70 9.22
N GLY A 314 -25.95 3.99 10.30
CA GLY A 314 -25.34 4.39 11.58
C GLY A 314 -24.50 3.31 12.28
N GLU A 315 -24.52 2.08 11.78
CA GLU A 315 -23.80 0.91 12.33
C GLU A 315 -22.96 0.28 11.21
N ALA A 316 -21.87 -0.41 11.58
CA ALA A 316 -21.09 -1.20 10.63
C ALA A 316 -21.66 -2.62 10.53
N THR A 317 -22.06 -3.03 9.33
CA THR A 317 -22.65 -4.33 9.03
C THR A 317 -22.19 -4.82 7.66
N GLY A 318 -22.29 -6.12 7.40
CA GLY A 318 -21.91 -6.66 6.11
C GLY A 318 -22.56 -7.99 5.78
N TRP A 319 -22.19 -8.50 4.62
CA TRP A 319 -22.45 -9.86 4.19
C TRP A 319 -21.30 -10.36 3.31
N ALA A 320 -21.13 -11.68 3.25
CA ALA A 320 -20.19 -12.34 2.36
C ALA A 320 -20.90 -13.41 1.52
N GLY A 321 -20.58 -13.49 0.23
CA GLY A 321 -21.16 -14.50 -0.66
C GLY A 321 -20.67 -14.40 -2.10
N GLY A 322 -20.44 -15.55 -2.74
CA GLY A 322 -20.07 -15.59 -4.16
C GLY A 322 -18.73 -14.92 -4.50
N GLY A 323 -17.82 -14.80 -3.53
CA GLY A 323 -16.58 -14.02 -3.69
C GLY A 323 -16.78 -12.52 -3.51
N GLU A 324 -17.93 -12.06 -3.01
CA GLU A 324 -18.14 -10.64 -2.72
C GLU A 324 -18.27 -10.45 -1.22
N ILE A 325 -17.88 -9.26 -0.74
CA ILE A 325 -18.28 -8.75 0.57
C ILE A 325 -19.03 -7.44 0.37
N GLY A 326 -20.24 -7.36 0.91
CA GLY A 326 -21.01 -6.13 1.02
C GLY A 326 -20.78 -5.50 2.38
N MET A 327 -20.54 -4.20 2.41
CA MET A 327 -20.23 -3.47 3.64
C MET A 327 -21.03 -2.17 3.71
N GLU A 328 -21.71 -1.99 4.83
CA GLU A 328 -22.44 -0.80 5.25
C GLU A 328 -21.80 -0.25 6.52
N TRP A 329 -21.68 1.07 6.64
CA TRP A 329 -21.11 1.73 7.83
C TRP A 329 -21.37 3.22 7.79
N GLY A 330 -21.31 3.86 8.96
CA GLY A 330 -21.34 5.30 9.14
C GLY A 330 -19.91 5.83 9.28
N THR A 331 -19.64 7.08 8.90
CA THR A 331 -18.30 7.68 9.09
C THR A 331 -17.78 7.57 10.53
N ASP A 332 -18.69 7.67 11.51
CA ASP A 332 -18.38 7.56 12.93
C ASP A 332 -17.95 6.14 13.34
N MET A 333 -18.25 5.13 12.52
CA MET A 333 -17.89 3.74 12.79
C MET A 333 -16.42 3.42 12.47
N LEU A 334 -15.74 4.22 11.64
CA LEU A 334 -14.34 3.99 11.27
C LEU A 334 -13.40 4.02 12.49
N GLY A 335 -13.77 4.77 13.53
CA GLY A 335 -13.04 4.84 14.80
C GLY A 335 -13.80 4.26 15.99
N ALA A 336 -15.00 3.71 15.78
CA ALA A 336 -15.85 3.24 16.87
C ALA A 336 -15.31 1.94 17.46
N THR A 337 -15.40 1.85 18.78
CA THR A 337 -14.99 0.68 19.56
C THR A 337 -16.21 -0.14 19.97
N GLU A 338 -16.09 -1.46 19.94
CA GLU A 338 -17.12 -2.38 20.42
C GLU A 338 -17.25 -2.29 21.95
N ILE A 339 -18.42 -1.82 22.41
CA ILE A 339 -18.72 -1.53 23.82
C ILE A 339 -19.90 -2.35 24.37
N GLY A 340 -20.21 -3.48 23.73
CA GLY A 340 -21.17 -4.46 24.25
C GLY A 340 -22.45 -4.59 23.48
N ALA A 341 -22.50 -4.07 22.25
CA ALA A 341 -23.61 -4.36 21.35
C ALA A 341 -23.59 -5.84 20.94
N TYR A 342 -22.39 -6.43 20.82
CA TYR A 342 -22.18 -7.80 20.35
C TYR A 342 -21.29 -8.64 21.27
N THR A 343 -20.80 -8.07 22.38
CA THR A 343 -19.79 -8.68 23.26
C THR A 343 -20.16 -8.59 24.74
N ASP A 344 -19.86 -9.64 25.50
CA ASP A 344 -19.85 -9.55 26.96
C ASP A 344 -18.54 -8.88 27.45
N ASP A 345 -18.50 -8.41 28.70
CA ASP A 345 -17.32 -7.72 29.27
C ASP A 345 -16.03 -8.55 29.25
N GLY A 346 -16.13 -9.88 29.17
CA GLY A 346 -14.98 -10.80 29.12
C GLY A 346 -14.65 -11.34 27.72
N ASP A 347 -15.40 -10.93 26.69
CA ASP A 347 -15.22 -11.44 25.34
C ASP A 347 -14.00 -10.77 24.67
N PRO A 348 -13.10 -11.53 24.00
CA PRO A 348 -11.93 -10.99 23.31
C PRO A 348 -12.20 -9.89 22.29
N MET A 349 -13.38 -9.86 21.67
CA MET A 349 -13.73 -8.81 20.70
C MET A 349 -14.13 -7.47 21.33
N ARG A 350 -14.36 -7.45 22.65
CA ARG A 350 -14.67 -6.24 23.40
C ARG A 350 -13.49 -5.27 23.29
N GLY A 351 -13.77 -4.01 22.97
CA GLY A 351 -12.72 -3.00 22.87
C GLY A 351 -12.01 -2.94 21.51
N LEU A 352 -12.39 -3.80 20.55
CA LEU A 352 -11.88 -3.74 19.18
C LEU A 352 -12.60 -2.68 18.35
N ASN A 353 -12.00 -2.24 17.25
CA ASN A 353 -12.65 -1.37 16.29
C ASN A 353 -13.76 -2.14 15.54
N ILE A 354 -14.99 -1.60 15.53
CA ILE A 354 -16.16 -2.30 14.97
C ILE A 354 -16.02 -2.45 13.45
N PHE A 355 -15.59 -1.40 12.75
CA PHE A 355 -15.43 -1.44 11.30
C PHE A 355 -14.40 -2.50 10.90
N ASP A 356 -13.23 -2.51 11.53
CA ASP A 356 -12.18 -3.48 11.23
C ASP A 356 -12.60 -4.91 11.56
N ALA A 357 -13.27 -5.10 12.69
CA ALA A 357 -13.80 -6.40 13.09
C ALA A 357 -14.81 -6.91 12.07
N CYS A 358 -15.73 -6.05 11.60
CA CYS A 358 -16.71 -6.40 10.58
C CYS A 358 -16.07 -6.74 9.24
N VAL A 359 -15.11 -5.95 8.75
CA VAL A 359 -14.39 -6.27 7.49
C VAL A 359 -13.68 -7.62 7.60
N ARG A 360 -12.97 -7.87 8.71
CA ARG A 360 -12.29 -9.16 8.93
C ARG A 360 -13.28 -10.31 9.08
N HIS A 361 -14.45 -10.07 9.66
CA HIS A 361 -15.52 -11.03 9.76
C HIS A 361 -15.99 -11.47 8.37
N GLU A 362 -16.27 -10.52 7.47
CA GLU A 362 -16.68 -10.85 6.09
C GLU A 362 -15.58 -11.54 5.27
N ILE A 363 -14.31 -11.18 5.49
CA ILE A 363 -13.16 -11.92 4.94
C ILE A 363 -13.15 -13.35 5.53
N GLY A 364 -13.39 -13.48 6.83
CA GLY A 364 -13.45 -14.73 7.56
C GLY A 364 -14.47 -15.71 6.98
N HIS A 365 -15.65 -15.24 6.57
CA HIS A 365 -16.63 -16.09 5.87
C HIS A 365 -16.07 -16.67 4.56
N ASN A 366 -15.39 -15.86 3.74
CA ASN A 366 -14.79 -16.35 2.50
C ASN A 366 -13.65 -17.34 2.77
N VAL A 367 -12.80 -17.05 3.75
CA VAL A 367 -11.70 -17.93 4.16
C VAL A 367 -12.25 -19.27 4.67
N GLY A 368 -13.26 -19.25 5.54
CA GLY A 368 -13.88 -20.43 6.14
C GLY A 368 -14.52 -21.35 5.09
N ALA A 369 -15.24 -20.76 4.14
CA ALA A 369 -15.81 -21.49 3.02
C ALA A 369 -14.72 -22.09 2.12
N SER A 370 -13.64 -21.34 1.83
CA SER A 370 -12.57 -21.77 0.93
C SER A 370 -11.74 -22.93 1.48
N ASN A 371 -11.49 -22.95 2.80
CA ASN A 371 -10.69 -23.97 3.46
C ASN A 371 -11.56 -25.10 4.08
N GLY A 372 -12.89 -24.99 4.00
CA GLY A 372 -13.85 -25.97 4.48
C GLY A 372 -13.98 -26.05 6.00
N TRP A 373 -13.52 -25.04 6.75
CA TRP A 373 -13.55 -25.06 8.21
C TRP A 373 -14.95 -25.01 8.81
N ASP A 374 -15.80 -24.21 8.18
CA ASP A 374 -17.17 -23.92 8.60
C ASP A 374 -18.23 -24.77 7.87
N GLN A 375 -17.79 -25.76 7.09
CA GLN A 375 -18.65 -26.70 6.38
C GLN A 375 -18.91 -27.96 7.21
N PRO A 376 -20.01 -28.69 6.99
CA PRO A 376 -20.27 -29.97 7.65
C PRO A 376 -19.09 -30.95 7.55
N GLY A 377 -18.64 -31.46 8.69
CA GLY A 377 -17.45 -32.31 8.79
C GLY A 377 -16.11 -31.53 8.89
N GLY A 378 -16.16 -30.21 8.77
CA GLY A 378 -15.02 -29.30 8.96
C GLY A 378 -14.56 -29.20 10.42
N PHE A 379 -13.50 -28.41 10.63
CA PHE A 379 -12.89 -28.23 11.95
C PHE A 379 -13.89 -27.66 12.96
N VAL A 380 -14.66 -26.62 12.59
CA VAL A 380 -15.59 -26.00 13.53
C VAL A 380 -16.66 -27.00 13.99
N TYR A 381 -17.17 -27.82 13.08
CA TYR A 381 -18.12 -28.87 13.40
C TYR A 381 -17.55 -29.92 14.35
N SER A 382 -16.39 -30.46 14.01
CA SER A 382 -15.79 -31.58 14.74
C SER A 382 -15.23 -31.17 16.10
N GLU A 383 -14.54 -30.04 16.20
CA GLU A 383 -13.89 -29.58 17.44
C GLU A 383 -14.90 -29.06 18.45
N PHE A 384 -15.89 -28.28 17.98
CA PHE A 384 -16.82 -27.59 18.87
C PHE A 384 -18.17 -28.29 19.00
N GLY A 385 -18.35 -29.44 18.34
CA GLY A 385 -19.55 -30.28 18.48
C GLY A 385 -20.80 -29.67 17.86
N TRP A 386 -20.65 -28.82 16.85
CA TRP A 386 -21.78 -28.30 16.09
C TRP A 386 -22.48 -29.41 15.33
N GLN A 387 -23.79 -29.31 15.24
CA GLN A 387 -24.65 -30.19 14.45
C GLN A 387 -25.53 -29.34 13.56
N GLN A 388 -25.59 -29.67 12.27
CA GLN A 388 -26.52 -29.06 11.32
C GLN A 388 -27.74 -29.97 11.17
N HIS A 389 -28.92 -29.37 11.00
CA HIS A 389 -30.15 -30.07 10.68
C HIS A 389 -30.81 -29.38 9.48
N ASP A 390 -31.18 -30.17 8.48
CA ASP A 390 -31.68 -29.69 7.19
C ASP A 390 -33.01 -28.92 7.31
N ASP A 391 -33.81 -29.27 8.31
CA ASP A 391 -35.06 -28.58 8.63
C ASP A 391 -35.39 -28.65 10.14
N PHE A 392 -36.38 -27.85 10.55
CA PHE A 392 -36.82 -27.80 11.96
C PHE A 392 -37.29 -29.18 12.42
N ARG A 393 -37.90 -29.95 11.51
CA ARG A 393 -38.42 -31.28 11.81
C ARG A 393 -37.30 -32.24 12.20
N SER A 394 -36.19 -32.24 11.48
CA SER A 394 -35.00 -33.03 11.75
C SER A 394 -34.40 -32.62 13.08
N LEU A 395 -34.28 -31.31 13.33
CA LEU A 395 -33.86 -30.81 14.64
C LEU A 395 -34.77 -31.32 15.78
N LEU A 396 -36.08 -31.30 15.56
CA LEU A 396 -37.06 -31.72 16.55
C LEU A 396 -37.01 -33.24 16.81
N GLU A 397 -36.98 -34.04 15.76
CA GLU A 397 -37.03 -35.51 15.82
C GLU A 397 -35.70 -36.11 16.29
N GLU A 398 -34.57 -35.53 15.90
CA GLU A 398 -33.24 -36.07 16.20
C GLU A 398 -32.70 -35.62 17.56
N VAL A 399 -33.07 -34.42 18.01
CA VAL A 399 -32.46 -33.80 19.20
C VAL A 399 -33.48 -33.54 20.30
N PHE A 400 -34.54 -32.79 20.02
CA PHE A 400 -35.48 -32.34 21.07
C PHE A 400 -36.36 -33.47 21.62
N LEU A 401 -37.01 -34.26 20.77
CA LEU A 401 -37.94 -35.30 21.23
C LEU A 401 -37.24 -36.46 21.98
N PRO A 402 -36.02 -36.89 21.61
CA PRO A 402 -35.26 -37.86 22.40
C PRO A 402 -34.83 -37.34 23.77
N ALA A 403 -34.43 -36.07 23.88
CA ALA A 403 -33.96 -35.45 25.13
C ALA A 403 -35.11 -35.03 26.06
N HIS A 404 -36.18 -34.50 25.46
CA HIS A 404 -37.37 -34.01 26.14
C HIS A 404 -38.63 -34.68 25.58
N PRO A 405 -38.85 -35.97 25.92
CA PRO A 405 -40.06 -36.65 25.49
C PRO A 405 -41.27 -35.93 26.07
N LEU A 406 -42.18 -35.48 25.20
CA LEU A 406 -43.42 -34.85 25.64
C LEU A 406 -44.15 -35.79 26.61
N PRO A 407 -44.67 -35.31 27.76
CA PRO A 407 -45.31 -36.09 28.82
C PRO A 407 -46.73 -36.53 28.40
N LEU A 408 -46.84 -37.09 27.21
CA LEU A 408 -48.06 -37.52 26.57
C LEU A 408 -48.53 -38.89 27.11
N GLU A 409 -47.92 -39.38 28.19
CA GLU A 409 -48.31 -40.61 28.89
C GLU A 409 -49.73 -40.53 29.46
N ARG A 410 -50.20 -39.31 29.74
CA ARG A 410 -51.55 -39.03 30.27
C ARG A 410 -52.61 -38.82 29.19
N VAL A 411 -52.24 -38.84 27.91
CA VAL A 411 -53.17 -38.73 26.79
C VAL A 411 -53.24 -40.05 26.02
N SER A 412 -54.33 -40.29 25.28
CA SER A 412 -54.43 -41.51 24.48
C SER A 412 -53.33 -41.57 23.40
N ALA A 413 -52.97 -42.77 22.94
CA ALA A 413 -52.01 -42.93 21.84
C ALA A 413 -52.40 -42.10 20.60
N SER A 414 -53.70 -42.02 20.28
CA SER A 414 -54.22 -41.18 19.19
C SER A 414 -54.10 -39.67 19.46
N GLN A 415 -54.23 -39.23 20.70
CA GLN A 415 -54.00 -37.84 21.09
C GLN A 415 -52.52 -37.49 21.06
N ARG A 416 -51.64 -38.43 21.45
CA ARG A 416 -50.19 -38.30 21.34
C ARG A 416 -49.73 -38.17 19.89
N GLU A 417 -50.20 -39.05 19.02
CA GLU A 417 -49.88 -39.01 17.59
C GLU A 417 -50.43 -37.73 16.94
N ARG A 418 -51.64 -37.31 17.30
CA ARG A 418 -52.21 -36.04 16.86
C ARG A 418 -51.44 -34.83 17.40
N ALA A 419 -50.98 -34.86 18.65
CA ALA A 419 -50.16 -33.80 19.24
C ALA A 419 -48.85 -33.64 18.49
N LEU A 420 -48.12 -34.75 18.30
CA LEU A 420 -46.88 -34.79 17.53
C LEU A 420 -47.11 -34.37 16.08
N GLY A 421 -48.17 -34.85 15.43
CA GLY A 421 -48.54 -34.43 14.08
C GLY A 421 -48.86 -32.94 13.99
N LEU A 422 -49.59 -32.36 14.95
CA LEU A 422 -49.89 -30.92 14.98
C LEU A 422 -48.63 -30.08 15.25
N ILE A 423 -47.75 -30.54 16.13
CA ILE A 423 -46.45 -29.91 16.42
C ILE A 423 -45.58 -29.97 15.16
N LEU A 424 -45.41 -31.14 14.55
CA LEU A 424 -44.62 -31.35 13.35
C LEU A 424 -45.18 -30.58 12.14
N ASP A 425 -46.50 -30.57 11.91
CA ASP A 425 -47.16 -29.82 10.84
C ASP A 425 -47.06 -28.30 11.06
N ALA A 426 -47.20 -27.85 12.30
CA ALA A 426 -47.03 -26.46 12.67
C ALA A 426 -45.59 -25.99 12.46
N LEU A 427 -44.62 -26.83 12.80
CA LEU A 427 -43.20 -26.51 12.75
C LEU A 427 -42.58 -26.74 11.36
N GLY A 428 -43.11 -27.68 10.57
CA GLY A 428 -42.80 -27.82 9.16
C GLY A 428 -43.27 -26.63 8.30
N GLN A 429 -44.10 -25.74 8.86
CA GLN A 429 -44.46 -24.46 8.24
C GLN A 429 -43.53 -23.31 8.64
N VAL A 430 -42.58 -23.53 9.56
CA VAL A 430 -41.52 -22.58 9.91
C VAL A 430 -40.38 -22.74 8.91
N THR A 431 -40.63 -22.39 7.64
CA THR A 431 -39.61 -22.48 6.58
C THR A 431 -38.69 -21.25 6.56
N ASN A 432 -39.15 -20.11 7.08
CA ASN A 432 -38.47 -18.82 6.96
C ASN A 432 -38.31 -18.09 8.31
N HIS A 433 -38.44 -18.77 9.45
CA HIS A 433 -38.29 -18.18 10.80
C HIS A 433 -39.11 -16.92 11.09
N SER A 434 -40.16 -16.64 10.32
CA SER A 434 -41.01 -15.50 10.64
C SER A 434 -41.62 -15.73 12.02
N GLN A 435 -41.54 -14.72 12.87
CA GLN A 435 -42.20 -14.73 14.16
C GLN A 435 -43.71 -15.08 14.04
N ALA A 436 -44.31 -14.74 12.89
CA ALA A 436 -45.67 -15.14 12.54
C ALA A 436 -45.83 -16.67 12.43
N ALA A 437 -44.87 -17.38 11.82
CA ALA A 437 -44.90 -18.84 11.71
C ALA A 437 -44.80 -19.51 13.09
N TYR A 438 -43.93 -19.03 13.98
CA TYR A 438 -43.86 -19.51 15.37
C TYR A 438 -45.15 -19.24 16.15
N ARG A 439 -45.75 -18.05 15.99
CA ARG A 439 -47.06 -17.74 16.60
C ARG A 439 -48.16 -18.67 16.11
N VAL A 440 -48.26 -18.89 14.80
CA VAL A 440 -49.21 -19.84 14.21
C VAL A 440 -48.96 -21.26 14.75
N ALA A 441 -47.69 -21.65 14.93
CA ALA A 441 -47.35 -22.95 15.48
C ALA A 441 -47.82 -23.11 16.93
N VAL A 442 -47.50 -22.15 17.80
CA VAL A 442 -47.95 -22.11 19.20
C VAL A 442 -49.49 -22.09 19.29
N GLU A 443 -50.16 -21.30 18.46
CA GLU A 443 -51.64 -21.24 18.39
C GLU A 443 -52.28 -22.57 17.97
N ARG A 444 -51.65 -23.33 17.07
CA ARG A 444 -52.17 -24.63 16.64
C ARG A 444 -51.97 -25.71 17.71
N VAL A 445 -50.80 -25.73 18.33
CA VAL A 445 -50.44 -26.68 19.38
C VAL A 445 -51.26 -26.43 20.66
N SER A 446 -51.57 -25.16 20.95
CA SER A 446 -52.37 -24.78 22.13
C SER A 446 -53.85 -25.18 22.05
N ARG A 447 -54.38 -25.56 20.88
CA ARG A 447 -55.77 -26.04 20.73
C ARG A 447 -55.95 -27.45 21.30
N GLY A 448 -56.14 -27.51 22.62
CA GLY A 448 -56.62 -28.68 23.35
C GLY A 448 -55.56 -29.44 24.15
N LEU A 449 -54.27 -29.16 23.93
CA LEU A 449 -53.16 -29.83 24.62
C LEU A 449 -52.35 -28.88 25.52
N TRP A 450 -52.59 -27.57 25.42
CA TRP A 450 -51.77 -26.54 26.07
C TRP A 450 -51.50 -26.80 27.56
N ALA A 451 -52.55 -27.06 28.34
CA ALA A 451 -52.42 -27.29 29.77
C ALA A 451 -51.54 -28.50 30.14
N ALA A 452 -51.34 -29.45 29.22
CA ALA A 452 -50.52 -30.64 29.44
C ALA A 452 -49.06 -30.47 28.98
N ILE A 453 -48.76 -29.47 28.14
CA ILE A 453 -47.44 -29.32 27.51
C ILE A 453 -46.83 -27.92 27.66
N GLN A 454 -47.55 -26.93 28.17
CA GLN A 454 -47.09 -25.52 28.23
C GLN A 454 -45.79 -25.34 29.03
N ASP A 455 -45.55 -26.17 30.04
CA ASP A 455 -44.37 -26.09 30.90
C ASP A 455 -43.19 -26.91 30.34
N GLU A 456 -43.40 -27.65 29.24
CA GLU A 456 -42.38 -28.49 28.65
C GLU A 456 -41.26 -27.66 27.99
N PRO A 457 -40.00 -28.11 28.06
CA PRO A 457 -38.85 -27.41 27.47
C PRO A 457 -39.06 -27.00 26.01
N LEU A 458 -39.61 -27.90 25.18
CA LEU A 458 -39.93 -27.62 23.78
C LEU A 458 -40.95 -26.49 23.64
N MET A 459 -42.00 -26.47 24.47
CA MET A 459 -43.05 -25.46 24.35
C MET A 459 -42.59 -24.10 24.84
N ARG A 460 -41.75 -24.05 25.88
CA ARG A 460 -41.08 -22.82 26.31
C ARG A 460 -40.22 -22.24 25.18
N TYR A 461 -39.40 -23.08 24.54
CA TYR A 461 -38.60 -22.71 23.38
C TYR A 461 -39.45 -22.12 22.24
N LEU A 462 -40.55 -22.78 21.87
CA LEU A 462 -41.43 -22.28 20.80
C LEU A 462 -42.13 -20.95 21.14
N VAL A 463 -42.55 -20.77 22.39
CA VAL A 463 -43.18 -19.52 22.86
C VAL A 463 -42.17 -18.38 22.88
N GLN A 464 -40.95 -18.64 23.34
CA GLN A 464 -39.87 -17.65 23.31
C GLN A 464 -39.62 -17.21 21.87
N ARG A 465 -39.44 -18.14 20.92
CA ARG A 465 -39.24 -17.79 19.50
C ARG A 465 -40.46 -17.12 18.83
N ALA A 466 -41.66 -17.27 19.38
CA ALA A 466 -42.85 -16.53 18.97
C ALA A 466 -42.89 -15.08 19.49
N THR A 467 -41.97 -14.67 20.37
CA THR A 467 -41.91 -13.34 21.01
C THR A 467 -41.05 -12.37 20.16
N PRO A 468 -41.42 -11.07 20.02
CA PRO A 468 -40.63 -10.14 19.23
C PRO A 468 -39.23 -9.98 19.83
N GLY A 469 -38.19 -9.94 18.98
CA GLY A 469 -36.80 -9.77 19.42
C GLY A 469 -36.11 -11.05 19.89
N ALA A 470 -36.84 -12.13 20.17
CA ALA A 470 -36.33 -13.34 20.81
C ALA A 470 -35.44 -14.27 19.95
N TRP A 471 -34.93 -13.78 18.82
CA TRP A 471 -34.00 -14.53 17.96
C TRP A 471 -32.58 -14.57 18.55
N ASP A 472 -32.27 -13.64 19.46
CA ASP A 472 -31.03 -13.53 20.23
C ASP A 472 -31.00 -14.34 21.53
N LEU A 473 -32.16 -14.84 22.00
CA LEU A 473 -32.25 -15.56 23.26
C LEU A 473 -31.47 -16.88 23.20
N GLN A 474 -30.47 -16.97 24.09
CA GLN A 474 -29.70 -18.16 24.39
C GLN A 474 -30.50 -19.03 25.35
N ASP A 475 -31.17 -20.04 24.84
CA ASP A 475 -31.80 -21.05 25.70
C ASP A 475 -30.96 -22.33 25.65
N ASP A 476 -30.35 -22.64 26.79
CA ASP A 476 -29.74 -23.94 27.07
C ASP A 476 -30.85 -24.96 27.30
N LEU A 477 -30.91 -25.98 26.45
CA LEU A 477 -31.76 -27.14 26.63
C LEU A 477 -30.86 -28.39 26.62
N ASP A 478 -30.78 -29.03 27.78
CA ASP A 478 -29.98 -30.23 28.04
C ASP A 478 -28.50 -30.12 27.65
N GLY A 479 -27.90 -28.96 27.93
CA GLY A 479 -26.49 -28.71 27.67
C GLY A 479 -26.21 -28.40 26.20
N ARG A 480 -27.23 -28.04 25.42
CA ARG A 480 -27.09 -27.56 24.04
C ARG A 480 -27.88 -26.27 23.80
N SER A 481 -27.34 -25.42 22.95
CA SER A 481 -27.99 -24.22 22.44
C SER A 481 -28.35 -24.40 20.97
N TYR A 482 -29.47 -23.80 20.57
CA TYR A 482 -30.10 -24.01 19.27
C TYR A 482 -30.26 -22.69 18.53
N HIS A 483 -29.75 -22.68 17.31
CA HIS A 483 -29.63 -21.50 16.50
C HIS A 483 -30.15 -21.74 15.09
N VAL A 484 -30.52 -20.63 14.47
CA VAL A 484 -30.91 -20.55 13.08
C VAL A 484 -29.69 -20.04 12.34
N ALA A 485 -29.07 -20.89 11.53
CA ALA A 485 -28.20 -20.36 10.51
C ALA A 485 -29.10 -19.60 9.52
N TYR A 486 -28.65 -18.48 8.94
CA TYR A 486 -29.43 -17.74 7.94
C TYR A 486 -29.99 -18.68 6.84
N ASN A 487 -30.81 -18.14 5.94
CA ASN A 487 -31.49 -18.80 4.82
C ASN A 487 -30.67 -19.78 3.93
N TRP A 488 -29.38 -20.00 4.22
CA TRP A 488 -28.45 -20.83 3.47
C TRP A 488 -28.17 -22.21 4.09
N PHE A 489 -28.39 -22.46 5.40
CA PHE A 489 -27.97 -23.73 6.06
C PHE A 489 -28.96 -24.37 7.05
N GLY A 490 -30.16 -23.81 7.22
CA GLY A 490 -31.18 -24.40 8.09
C GLY A 490 -30.87 -24.20 9.58
N PHE A 491 -30.76 -25.30 10.33
CA PHE A 491 -30.69 -25.27 11.79
C PHE A 491 -29.34 -25.73 12.30
N CYS A 492 -28.84 -25.11 13.37
CA CYS A 492 -27.61 -25.53 14.02
C CYS A 492 -27.79 -25.69 15.53
N SER A 493 -27.10 -26.65 16.14
CA SER A 493 -26.99 -26.74 17.59
C SER A 493 -25.54 -26.90 18.01
N CYS A 494 -25.18 -26.40 19.20
CA CYS A 494 -23.87 -26.56 19.80
C CYS A 494 -23.96 -26.86 21.30
N PRO A 495 -22.98 -27.55 21.91
CA PRO A 495 -22.89 -27.71 23.35
C PRO A 495 -22.80 -26.38 24.10
N THR A 496 -23.49 -26.20 25.23
CA THR A 496 -23.47 -24.92 25.96
C THR A 496 -22.15 -24.64 26.69
N ASN A 497 -21.33 -25.65 26.93
CA ASN A 497 -19.96 -25.41 27.39
C ASN A 497 -19.09 -24.68 26.34
N LEU A 498 -19.51 -24.63 25.06
CA LEU A 498 -18.84 -23.85 24.02
C LEU A 498 -18.90 -22.34 24.29
N TYR A 499 -19.92 -21.85 25.01
CA TYR A 499 -20.01 -20.43 25.37
C TYR A 499 -18.81 -19.95 26.19
N ALA A 500 -18.13 -20.84 26.93
CA ALA A 500 -16.91 -20.51 27.65
C ALA A 500 -15.71 -20.22 26.72
N LYS A 501 -15.82 -20.57 25.44
CA LYS A 501 -14.80 -20.36 24.40
C LYS A 501 -15.20 -19.29 23.39
N LYS A 502 -16.40 -18.70 23.50
CA LYS A 502 -16.90 -17.71 22.53
C LYS A 502 -15.98 -16.49 22.47
N VAL A 503 -15.88 -15.88 21.30
CA VAL A 503 -15.14 -14.63 21.10
C VAL A 503 -16.04 -13.40 20.99
N SER A 504 -17.32 -13.62 20.65
CA SER A 504 -18.42 -12.67 20.70
C SER A 504 -19.74 -13.41 20.98
N THR A 505 -20.82 -12.69 21.25
CA THR A 505 -22.17 -13.29 21.33
C THR A 505 -22.67 -13.72 19.95
N TYR A 506 -22.26 -13.01 18.90
CA TYR A 506 -22.68 -13.24 17.52
C TYR A 506 -22.08 -14.53 16.94
N ALA A 507 -20.87 -14.90 17.35
CA ALA A 507 -20.18 -16.16 17.00
C ALA A 507 -21.05 -17.42 17.22
N MET A 508 -21.98 -17.37 18.16
CA MET A 508 -22.81 -18.52 18.53
C MET A 508 -24.00 -18.74 17.60
N ARG A 509 -24.18 -17.97 16.53
CA ARG A 509 -25.33 -18.15 15.62
C ARG A 509 -25.21 -19.32 14.66
N SER A 510 -24.02 -19.57 14.15
CA SER A 510 -23.76 -20.71 13.26
C SER A 510 -22.28 -21.06 13.24
N PRO A 511 -21.90 -22.23 12.72
CA PRO A 511 -20.50 -22.58 12.51
C PRO A 511 -19.72 -21.57 11.65
N MET A 512 -20.37 -20.94 10.67
CA MET A 512 -19.76 -19.90 9.83
C MET A 512 -19.52 -18.62 10.61
N GLU A 513 -20.50 -18.18 11.40
CA GLU A 513 -20.38 -17.01 12.27
C GLU A 513 -19.29 -17.23 13.31
N TRP A 514 -19.22 -18.44 13.87
CA TRP A 514 -18.17 -18.82 14.79
C TRP A 514 -16.78 -18.68 14.17
N PHE A 515 -16.59 -19.20 12.96
CA PHE A 515 -15.30 -19.09 12.27
C PHE A 515 -14.96 -17.64 11.93
N ALA A 516 -15.90 -16.88 11.37
CA ALA A 516 -15.70 -15.49 10.97
C ALA A 516 -15.29 -14.61 12.16
N GLU A 517 -15.96 -14.76 13.30
CA GLU A 517 -15.63 -14.02 14.52
C GLU A 517 -14.29 -14.47 15.12
N ALA A 518 -13.99 -15.77 15.06
CA ALA A 518 -12.71 -16.29 15.48
C ALA A 518 -11.56 -15.76 14.61
N TYR A 519 -11.78 -15.68 13.29
CA TYR A 519 -10.84 -15.10 12.33
C TYR A 519 -10.61 -13.62 12.62
N ALA A 520 -11.69 -12.84 12.79
CA ALA A 520 -11.60 -11.42 13.13
C ALA A 520 -10.83 -11.20 14.43
N THR A 521 -11.13 -11.98 15.47
CA THR A 521 -10.42 -11.94 16.77
C THR A 521 -8.94 -12.29 16.63
N PHE A 522 -8.62 -13.30 15.81
CA PHE A 522 -7.24 -13.75 15.63
C PHE A 522 -6.36 -12.67 14.96
N TYR A 523 -6.91 -11.94 13.98
CA TYR A 523 -6.20 -10.87 13.27
C TYR A 523 -6.36 -9.48 13.90
N ALA A 524 -7.19 -9.32 14.93
CA ALA A 524 -7.46 -8.01 15.55
C ALA A 524 -6.22 -7.31 16.12
N GLU A 525 -5.26 -8.07 16.67
CA GLU A 525 -4.03 -7.51 17.24
C GLU A 525 -2.95 -7.22 16.19
N ALA A 526 -3.14 -7.62 14.92
CA ALA A 526 -2.21 -7.29 13.84
C ALA A 526 -2.09 -5.76 13.62
N ASP A 527 -3.09 -5.00 14.04
CA ASP A 527 -3.09 -3.53 13.99
C ASP A 527 -2.14 -2.89 15.00
N GLN A 528 -1.64 -3.64 15.99
CA GLN A 528 -0.82 -3.13 17.08
C GLN A 528 0.67 -3.48 16.86
N PRO A 529 1.54 -2.49 16.62
CA PRO A 529 2.96 -2.75 16.41
C PRO A 529 3.59 -3.54 17.57
N GLY A 530 4.20 -4.68 17.24
CA GLY A 530 4.90 -5.54 18.19
C GLY A 530 4.01 -6.49 19.01
N MET A 531 2.70 -6.52 18.77
CA MET A 531 1.83 -7.53 19.38
C MET A 531 1.87 -8.84 18.58
N PRO A 532 2.02 -10.01 19.24
CA PRO A 532 1.91 -11.29 18.56
C PRO A 532 0.50 -11.49 17.98
N LEU A 533 0.42 -11.98 16.74
CA LEU A 533 -0.83 -12.39 16.10
C LEU A 533 -1.58 -13.41 16.98
N GLY A 534 -2.90 -13.26 17.10
CA GLY A 534 -3.75 -14.22 17.79
C GLY A 534 -3.57 -14.33 19.31
N ARG A 535 -2.90 -13.39 20.00
CA ARG A 535 -2.70 -13.46 21.47
C ARG A 535 -4.04 -13.47 22.24
N LEU A 536 -5.01 -12.65 21.83
CA LEU A 536 -6.38 -12.68 22.36
C LEU A 536 -7.01 -14.07 22.26
N MET A 537 -6.85 -14.71 21.09
CA MET A 537 -7.33 -16.07 20.85
C MET A 537 -6.58 -17.09 21.72
N GLN A 538 -5.26 -16.95 21.85
CA GLN A 538 -4.43 -17.84 22.66
C GLN A 538 -4.86 -17.84 24.13
N GLY A 539 -5.22 -16.68 24.68
CA GLY A 539 -5.75 -16.57 26.05
C GLY A 539 -7.13 -17.19 26.21
N ARG A 540 -7.94 -17.23 25.15
CA ARG A 540 -9.32 -17.73 25.17
C ARG A 540 -9.44 -19.22 24.86
N ASP A 541 -8.84 -19.66 23.76
CA ASP A 541 -8.82 -21.04 23.29
C ASP A 541 -7.45 -21.36 22.65
N PRO A 542 -6.50 -21.89 23.45
CA PRO A 542 -5.16 -22.26 22.95
C PRO A 542 -5.17 -23.28 21.82
N THR A 543 -6.17 -24.17 21.78
CA THR A 543 -6.30 -25.20 20.75
C THR A 543 -6.70 -24.56 19.42
N LEU A 544 -7.70 -23.68 19.45
CA LEU A 544 -8.12 -22.91 18.28
C LEU A 544 -6.98 -22.02 17.76
N TYR A 545 -6.27 -21.34 18.66
CA TYR A 545 -5.08 -20.56 18.32
C TYR A 545 -4.03 -21.40 17.59
N ALA A 546 -3.64 -22.55 18.16
CA ALA A 546 -2.63 -23.43 17.55
C ALA A 546 -3.06 -23.92 16.16
N ARG A 547 -4.36 -24.18 15.96
CA ARG A 547 -4.90 -24.59 14.67
C ARG A 547 -4.89 -23.44 13.65
N MET A 548 -5.33 -22.25 14.05
CA MET A 548 -5.29 -21.03 13.20
C MET A 548 -3.85 -20.77 12.73
N MET A 549 -2.87 -20.77 13.64
CA MET A 549 -1.45 -20.62 13.32
C MET A 549 -0.90 -21.72 12.40
N GLY A 550 -1.38 -22.95 12.53
CA GLY A 550 -0.85 -24.09 11.77
C GLY A 550 -1.43 -24.26 10.37
N THR A 551 -2.60 -23.67 10.09
CA THR A 551 -3.36 -24.00 8.87
C THR A 551 -4.14 -22.85 8.24
N VAL A 552 -4.48 -21.79 8.98
CA VAL A 552 -5.18 -20.60 8.42
C VAL A 552 -4.21 -19.47 8.18
N HIS A 553 -3.21 -19.30 9.04
CA HIS A 553 -2.07 -18.44 8.81
C HIS A 553 -0.87 -19.32 8.47
N PRO A 554 -0.81 -19.96 7.28
CA PRO A 554 0.36 -20.75 6.94
C PRO A 554 1.57 -19.83 7.06
N VAL A 555 2.51 -20.21 7.93
CA VAL A 555 3.82 -19.58 8.01
C VAL A 555 4.52 -19.90 6.70
N ALA A 556 4.18 -19.18 5.63
CA ALA A 556 5.15 -18.89 4.61
C ALA A 556 6.35 -18.28 5.33
N ASP A 557 7.57 -18.55 4.88
CA ASP A 557 8.78 -17.85 5.31
C ASP A 557 8.62 -16.33 5.05
N LEU A 558 7.77 -15.65 5.83
CA LEU A 558 7.81 -14.23 6.08
C LEU A 558 9.14 -14.06 6.77
N GLY A 559 10.15 -13.73 5.97
CA GLY A 559 11.55 -13.77 6.33
C GLY A 559 11.73 -13.35 7.77
N GLN A 560 12.34 -14.23 8.55
CA GLN A 560 13.01 -13.85 9.80
C GLN A 560 14.15 -12.87 9.47
N GLU A 561 13.84 -11.68 8.96
CA GLU A 561 14.61 -10.50 9.28
C GLU A 561 14.25 -10.15 10.72
N THR A 562 14.91 -10.87 11.63
CA THR A 562 15.24 -10.29 12.92
C THR A 562 15.93 -8.98 12.65
N GLY A 563 15.19 -7.87 12.73
CA GLY A 563 15.73 -6.54 12.72
C GLY A 563 16.75 -6.38 13.85
N GLN A 564 18.02 -6.64 13.55
CA GLN A 564 19.16 -6.07 14.26
C GLN A 564 19.33 -4.60 13.83
N GLY A 565 18.29 -3.81 14.06
CA GLY A 565 18.38 -2.36 14.15
C GLY A 565 18.42 -2.01 15.63
N THR A 566 19.62 -1.96 16.21
CA THR A 566 19.83 -1.45 17.57
C THR A 566 19.33 -0.01 17.70
N VAL A 567 18.10 0.16 18.20
CA VAL A 567 17.67 1.37 18.90
C VAL A 567 17.70 1.06 20.39
N GLY A 568 18.59 1.73 21.11
CA GLY A 568 18.85 1.47 22.52
C GLY A 568 17.59 1.67 23.37
N MET A 569 17.15 0.59 24.02
CA MET A 569 16.21 0.66 25.12
C MET A 569 16.87 1.27 26.36
N PRO A 570 16.23 2.21 27.08
CA PRO A 570 16.61 2.54 28.44
C PRO A 570 16.28 1.36 29.37
N ALA A 571 17.19 1.07 30.29
CA ALA A 571 17.06 0.01 31.27
C ALA A 571 15.75 0.12 32.07
N ALA A 572 15.09 -1.03 32.25
CA ALA A 572 13.93 -1.20 33.10
C ALA A 572 14.16 -0.62 34.51
N GLN A 573 13.36 0.36 34.88
CA GLN A 573 13.14 0.69 36.29
C GLN A 573 12.20 -0.36 36.88
N GLY A 574 12.55 -0.85 38.07
CA GLY A 574 11.91 -1.96 38.76
C GLY A 574 10.42 -1.77 39.08
N PRO A 575 9.79 -2.78 39.68
CA PRO A 575 8.35 -2.84 39.86
C PRO A 575 7.83 -1.68 40.71
N ALA A 576 6.68 -1.14 40.29
CA ALA A 576 5.91 -0.14 41.03
C ALA A 576 5.49 -0.70 42.41
N PRO A 577 5.46 0.14 43.47
CA PRO A 577 5.05 -0.29 44.80
C PRO A 577 3.56 -0.64 44.85
N GLU A 578 3.25 -1.71 45.59
CA GLU A 578 1.89 -2.16 45.91
C GLU A 578 1.03 -1.02 46.49
N ALA A 579 -0.21 -0.93 46.01
CA ALA A 579 -1.23 -0.06 46.58
C ALA A 579 -1.61 -0.55 48.00
N PRO A 580 -1.79 0.36 48.98
CA PRO A 580 -2.17 -0.04 50.33
C PRO A 580 -3.61 -0.58 50.35
N ALA A 581 -3.78 -1.71 51.03
CA ALA A 581 -5.09 -2.31 51.31
C ALA A 581 -6.00 -1.34 52.09
N PRO A 582 -7.31 -1.32 51.82
CA PRO A 582 -8.25 -0.54 52.61
C PRO A 582 -8.31 -1.08 54.04
N THR A 583 -8.10 -0.19 55.01
CA THR A 583 -8.26 -0.47 56.44
C THR A 583 -9.75 -0.34 56.81
N PRO A 584 -10.22 -1.09 57.84
CA PRO A 584 -11.62 -1.44 58.06
C PRO A 584 -12.52 -0.30 58.56
#